data_AF-A0A1H0KW41-F1
#
_entry.id   AF-A0A1H0KW41-F1
#
_cell.length_a   1.000
_cell.length_b   1.000
_cell.length_c   1.000
_cell.angle_alpha   90.00
_cell.angle_beta   90.00
_cell.angle_gamma   90.00
#
_symmetry.space_group_name_H-M   'P 1'
#
loop_
_entity.id
_entity.type
_entity.pdbx_description
1 polymer ?
#
loop_
_entity_poly.entity_id
_entity_poly.type
_entity_poly.pdbx_seq_one_letter_code
_entity_poly.pdbx_strand_id
1 'polypeptide(L)'
;MTLHLAGAAWVLPLAAVLLALSGLISLYRLLRGPSRPDRAVAIDALTLLAVAAMALLCLMRGEALFIDVAVLLALVSFLGTAAFAFLFDDAHSQMPEKSEERP
;
A
#
# COMPACT_ATOMS: atom_id res chain seq x y z
N MET A 1 -7.90 25.28 -16.26
CA MET A 1 -8.35 25.28 -14.86
C MET A 1 -7.13 25.35 -13.95
N THR A 2 -6.42 26.48 -13.97
CA THR A 2 -5.22 26.72 -13.15
C THR A 2 -5.68 27.06 -11.74
N LEU A 3 -5.73 26.04 -10.90
CA LEU A 3 -6.13 26.15 -9.50
C LEU A 3 -5.17 27.12 -8.81
N HIS A 4 -5.67 28.30 -8.46
CA HIS A 4 -5.01 29.33 -7.67
C HIS A 4 -4.90 28.85 -6.20
N LEU A 5 -4.41 27.62 -5.98
CA LEU A 5 -3.97 27.13 -4.69
C LEU A 5 -2.85 28.07 -4.26
N ALA A 6 -3.20 29.05 -3.44
CA ALA A 6 -2.25 29.88 -2.71
C ALA A 6 -1.42 28.95 -1.82
N GLY A 7 -0.39 28.34 -2.43
CA GLY A 7 0.47 27.36 -1.79
C GLY A 7 0.85 26.14 -2.61
N ALA A 8 0.35 25.92 -3.84
CA ALA A 8 0.80 24.78 -4.66
C ALA A 8 2.33 24.73 -4.82
N ALA A 9 2.98 25.89 -4.92
CA ALA A 9 4.43 26.01 -5.04
C ALA A 9 5.21 25.39 -3.87
N TRP A 10 4.66 25.38 -2.65
CA TRP A 10 5.31 24.78 -1.48
C TRP A 10 4.64 23.47 -1.04
N VAL A 11 3.33 23.32 -1.24
CA VAL A 11 2.57 22.11 -0.86
C VAL A 11 2.97 20.91 -1.71
N LEU A 12 3.09 21.07 -3.04
CA LEU A 12 3.43 19.95 -3.93
C LEU A 12 4.82 19.37 -3.65
N PRO A 13 5.91 20.18 -3.55
CA PRO A 13 7.21 19.64 -3.18
C PRO A 13 7.25 19.12 -1.74
N LEU A 14 6.56 19.76 -0.79
CA LEU A 14 6.45 19.25 0.58
C LEU A 14 5.79 17.87 0.61
N ALA A 15 4.67 17.69 -0.10
CA ALA A 15 3.99 16.40 -0.22
C ALA A 15 4.90 15.35 -0.87
N ALA A 16 5.67 15.71 -1.91
CA ALA A 16 6.63 14.81 -2.54
C ALA A 16 7.72 14.36 -1.54
N VAL A 17 8.26 15.28 -0.74
CA VAL A 17 9.25 14.96 0.31
C VAL A 17 8.65 14.06 1.38
N LEU A 18 7.44 14.35 1.86
CA LEU A 18 6.76 13.52 2.87
C LEU A 18 6.45 12.11 2.34
N LEU A 19 6.05 11.99 1.09
CA LEU A 19 5.85 10.69 0.43
C LEU A 19 7.16 9.92 0.30
N ALA A 20 8.25 10.58 -0.10
CA ALA A 20 9.57 9.96 -0.18
C ALA A 20 10.06 9.47 1.19
N LEU A 21 9.92 10.30 2.24
CA LEU A 21 10.26 9.91 3.61
C LEU A 21 9.40 8.75 4.10
N SER A 22 8.10 8.78 3.84
CA SER A 22 7.20 7.66 4.18
C SER A 22 7.61 6.39 3.44
N GLY A 23 8.01 6.50 2.16
CA GLY A 23 8.54 5.40 1.37
C GLY A 23 9.81 4.79 1.97
N LEU A 24 10.75 5.62 2.43
CA LEU A 24 11.97 5.16 3.11
C LEU A 24 11.65 4.42 4.42
N ILE A 25 10.71 4.94 5.22
CA ILE A 25 10.28 4.31 6.47
C ILE A 25 9.60 2.97 6.18
N SER A 26 8.69 2.91 5.20
CA SER A 26 8.03 1.67 4.80
C SER A 26 9.01 0.65 4.22
N LEU A 27 10.01 1.10 3.46
CA LEU A 27 11.08 0.23 2.95
C LEU A 27 11.95 -0.32 4.08
N TYR A 28 12.29 0.51 5.08
CA TYR A 28 12.99 0.06 6.27
C TYR A 28 12.21 -1.03 7.01
N ARG A 29 10.89 -0.84 7.17
CA ARG A 29 9.99 -1.82 7.80
C ARG A 29 9.87 -3.10 6.97
N LEU A 30 9.86 -3.02 5.64
CA LEU A 30 9.90 -4.19 4.77
C LEU A 30 11.17 -5.04 4.99
N LEU A 31 12.32 -4.39 5.13
CA LEU A 31 13.61 -5.07 5.29
C LEU A 31 13.83 -5.62 6.70
N ARG A 32 13.43 -4.88 7.74
CA ARG A 32 13.64 -5.23 9.16
C ARG A 32 12.41 -5.76 9.89
N GLY A 33 11.29 -5.92 9.19
CA GLY A 33 10.04 -6.41 9.79
C GLY A 33 10.23 -7.77 10.48
N PRO A 34 9.79 -7.92 11.75
CA PRO A 34 10.07 -9.10 12.58
C PRO A 34 9.26 -10.33 12.16
N SER A 35 8.09 -10.13 11.56
CA SER A 35 7.18 -11.21 11.16
C SER A 35 6.87 -11.16 9.66
N ARG A 36 6.52 -12.32 9.08
CA ARG A 36 6.03 -12.41 7.68
C ARG A 36 4.82 -11.49 7.40
N PRO A 37 3.78 -11.45 8.25
CA PRO A 37 2.67 -10.52 8.03
C PRO A 37 3.06 -9.04 8.12
N ASP A 38 4.02 -8.67 8.98
CA ASP A 38 4.49 -7.27 9.02
C ASP A 38 5.13 -6.83 7.70
N ARG A 39 5.88 -7.73 7.06
CA ARG A 39 6.47 -7.47 5.74
C ARG A 39 5.41 -7.34 4.65
N ALA A 40 4.36 -8.16 4.68
CA ALA A 40 3.26 -8.06 3.73
C ALA A 40 2.53 -6.72 3.84
N VAL A 41 2.25 -6.26 5.07
CA VAL A 41 1.66 -4.94 5.32
C VAL A 41 2.61 -3.82 4.88
N ALA A 42 3.93 -3.96 5.04
CA ALA A 42 4.90 -2.98 4.55
C ALA A 42 4.91 -2.88 3.00
N ILE A 43 4.71 -4.00 2.29
CA ILE A 43 4.56 -4.00 0.82
C ILE A 43 3.27 -3.27 0.42
N ASP A 44 2.14 -3.54 1.07
CA ASP A 44 0.87 -2.86 0.80
C ASP A 44 0.93 -1.35 1.13
N ALA A 45 1.68 -0.96 2.16
CA ALA A 45 1.94 0.44 2.43
C ALA A 45 2.78 1.11 1.31
N LEU A 46 3.76 0.40 0.74
CA LEU A 46 4.59 0.92 -0.37
C LEU A 46 3.78 1.08 -1.66
N THR A 47 2.87 0.16 -1.97
CA THR A 47 1.97 0.30 -3.12
C THR A 47 0.98 1.46 -2.92
N LEU A 48 0.43 1.64 -1.72
CA LEU A 48 -0.40 2.81 -1.41
C LEU A 48 0.37 4.14 -1.57
N LEU A 49 1.64 4.18 -1.15
CA LEU A 49 2.50 5.34 -1.38
C LEU A 49 2.77 5.58 -2.88
N ALA A 50 2.88 4.53 -3.69
CA ALA A 50 2.98 4.65 -5.14
C ALA A 50 1.70 5.23 -5.76
N VAL A 51 0.52 4.80 -5.30
CA VAL A 51 -0.78 5.37 -5.71
C VAL A 51 -0.83 6.86 -5.38
N ALA A 52 -0.44 7.26 -4.17
CA ALA A 52 -0.38 8.66 -3.76
C ALA A 52 0.62 9.48 -4.61
N ALA A 53 1.78 8.90 -4.95
CA ALA A 53 2.75 9.53 -5.84
C ALA A 53 2.20 9.72 -7.26
N MET A 54 1.45 8.76 -7.79
CA MET A 54 0.79 8.91 -9.10
C MET A 54 -0.27 10.02 -9.08
N ALA A 55 -1.08 10.10 -8.01
CA ALA A 55 -2.03 11.19 -7.85
C ALA A 55 -1.32 12.56 -7.80
N LEU A 56 -0.21 12.66 -7.06
CA LEU A 56 0.60 13.88 -7.00
C LEU A 56 1.19 14.25 -8.38
N LEU A 57 1.67 13.25 -9.14
CA LEU A 57 2.17 13.46 -10.50
C LEU A 57 1.08 13.94 -11.46
N CYS A 58 -0.16 13.44 -11.31
CA CYS A 58 -1.31 13.97 -12.07
C CYS A 58 -1.48 15.47 -11.81
N LEU A 59 -1.40 15.91 -10.55
CA LEU A 59 -1.51 17.32 -10.19
C LEU A 59 -0.35 18.15 -10.77
N MET A 60 0.86 17.61 -10.78
CA MET A 60 2.05 18.30 -11.26
C MET A 60 2.13 18.39 -12.79
N ARG A 61 1.75 17.32 -13.50
CA ARG A 61 1.88 17.21 -14.96
C ARG A 61 0.59 17.52 -15.72
N GLY A 62 -0.57 17.44 -15.06
CA GLY A 62 -1.87 17.70 -15.66
C GLY A 62 -2.38 16.60 -16.59
N GLU A 63 -1.76 15.41 -16.58
CA GLU A 63 -2.17 14.28 -17.43
C GLU A 63 -3.00 13.26 -16.66
N ALA A 64 -4.19 12.93 -17.17
CA ALA A 64 -5.11 11.98 -16.55
C ALA A 64 -4.57 10.55 -16.47
N LEU A 65 -3.63 10.18 -17.35
CA LEU A 65 -2.99 8.87 -17.39
C LEU A 65 -2.39 8.44 -16.03
N PHE A 66 -1.90 9.40 -15.24
CA PHE A 66 -1.38 9.08 -13.90
C PHE A 66 -2.47 8.58 -12.94
N ILE A 67 -3.71 9.08 -13.06
CA ILE A 67 -4.84 8.61 -12.25
C ILE A 67 -5.29 7.22 -12.70
N ASP A 68 -5.28 6.93 -14.00
CA ASP A 68 -5.61 5.59 -14.51
C ASP A 68 -4.65 4.55 -13.93
N VAL A 69 -3.35 4.83 -13.94
CA VAL A 69 -2.33 3.98 -13.33
C VAL A 69 -2.51 3.88 -11.80
N ALA A 70 -2.83 4.98 -11.13
CA ALA A 70 -3.08 5.00 -9.69
C ALA A 70 -4.24 4.08 -9.29
N VAL A 71 -5.36 4.13 -10.05
CA VAL A 71 -6.54 3.29 -9.80
C VAL A 71 -6.21 1.82 -10.05
N LEU A 72 -5.50 1.49 -11.13
CA LEU A 72 -5.07 0.11 -11.41
C LEU A 72 -4.18 -0.44 -10.30
N LEU A 73 -3.20 0.33 -9.84
CA LEU A 73 -2.33 -0.07 -8.73
C LEU A 73 -3.11 -0.27 -7.42
N ALA A 74 -4.06 0.62 -7.12
CA ALA A 74 -4.89 0.51 -5.93
C ALA A 74 -5.74 -0.78 -5.93
N LEU A 75 -6.35 -1.12 -7.07
CA LEU A 75 -7.15 -2.33 -7.22
C LEU A 75 -6.30 -3.60 -7.10
N VAL A 76 -5.14 -3.64 -7.75
CA VAL A 76 -4.22 -4.78 -7.68
C VAL A 76 -3.68 -4.98 -6.26
N SER A 77 -3.31 -3.90 -5.57
CA SER A 77 -2.83 -3.97 -4.19
C SER A 77 -3.90 -4.49 -3.24
N PHE A 78 -5.12 -3.94 -3.34
CA PHE A 78 -6.23 -4.37 -2.52
C PHE A 78 -6.54 -5.85 -2.71
N LEU A 79 -6.56 -6.33 -3.96
CA LEU A 79 -6.77 -7.75 -4.25
C LEU A 79 -5.65 -8.62 -3.68
N GLY A 80 -4.39 -8.19 -3.77
CA GLY A 80 -3.25 -8.89 -3.18
C GLY A 80 -3.36 -9.01 -1.66
N THR A 81 -3.76 -7.94 -0.99
CA THR A 81 -3.96 -7.91 0.47
C THR A 81 -5.16 -8.75 0.92
N ALA A 82 -6.26 -8.76 0.15
CA ALA A 82 -7.40 -9.64 0.40
C ALA A 82 -7.05 -11.13 0.23
N ALA A 83 -6.31 -11.47 -0.83
CA ALA A 83 -5.83 -12.83 -1.06
C ALA A 83 -4.85 -13.28 0.04
N PHE A 84 -3.98 -12.39 0.51
CA PHE A 84 -3.13 -12.62 1.67
C PHE A 84 -4.00 -12.95 2.88
N ALA A 85 -4.95 -12.09 3.26
CA ALA A 85 -5.83 -12.33 4.41
C ALA A 85 -6.53 -13.69 4.37
N PHE A 86 -7.07 -14.07 3.20
CA PHE A 86 -7.72 -15.37 3.01
C PHE A 86 -6.75 -16.55 3.23
N LEU A 87 -5.54 -16.48 2.68
CA LEU A 87 -4.51 -17.51 2.87
C LEU A 87 -4.14 -17.75 4.34
N PHE A 88 -4.13 -16.70 5.17
CA PHE A 88 -3.80 -16.85 6.61
C PHE A 88 -4.99 -17.32 7.45
N ASP A 89 -6.22 -17.04 7.02
CA ASP A 89 -7.44 -17.54 7.69
C ASP A 89 -7.60 -19.06 7.50
N ASP A 90 -7.42 -19.54 6.26
CA ASP A 90 -7.50 -20.97 5.91
C ASP A 90 -6.41 -21.84 6.57
N ALA A 91 -5.27 -21.26 6.93
CA ALA A 91 -4.20 -21.98 7.62
C ALA A 91 -4.57 -22.36 9.07
N HIS A 92 -5.51 -21.64 9.68
CA HIS A 92 -5.93 -21.87 11.07
C HIS A 92 -7.05 -22.93 11.20
N SER A 93 -7.82 -23.14 10.13
CA SER A 93 -8.96 -24.05 10.07
C SER A 93 -8.59 -25.51 9.73
N GLN A 94 -7.33 -25.80 9.43
CA GLN A 94 -6.83 -27.15 9.15
C GLN A 94 -6.22 -27.88 10.37
N MET A 95 -6.34 -27.35 11.60
CA MET A 95 -6.01 -28.15 12.77
C MET A 95 -6.99 -29.32 12.85
N PRO A 96 -6.56 -30.58 12.63
CA PRO A 96 -7.47 -31.70 12.69
C PRO A 96 -8.11 -31.69 14.08
N GLU A 97 -9.44 -31.65 14.10
CA GLU A 97 -10.25 -31.96 15.27
C GLU A 97 -9.65 -33.24 15.85
N LYS A 98 -8.97 -33.08 16.98
CA LYS A 98 -8.18 -34.12 17.61
C LYS A 98 -9.17 -35.26 17.80
N SER A 99 -9.02 -36.31 16.99
CA SER A 99 -9.88 -37.49 17.06
C SER A 99 -10.05 -37.81 18.52
N GLU A 100 -11.30 -37.73 18.94
CA GLU A 100 -11.79 -38.09 20.24
C GLU A 100 -11.66 -39.62 20.39
N GLU A 101 -10.40 -40.10 20.33
CA GLU A 101 -9.96 -41.27 21.06
C GLU A 101 -9.82 -40.81 22.51
N ARG A 102 -10.41 -41.42 23.52
CA ARG A 102 -11.28 -42.60 23.68
C ARG A 102 -11.70 -42.54 25.17
N PRO A 103 -12.79 -43.19 25.62
CA PRO A 103 -12.75 -44.64 25.88
C PRO A 103 -13.87 -45.43 25.21
#